data_AF-A0A176EFI5-F1
#
_entry.id   AF-A0A176EFI5-F1
#
_cell.length_a   1.000
_cell.length_b   1.000
_cell.length_c   1.000
_cell.angle_alpha   90.00
_cell.angle_beta   90.00
_cell.angle_gamma   90.00
#
_symmetry.space_group_name_H-M   'P 1'
#
loop_
_entity.id
_entity.type
_entity.pdbx_description
1 polymer ?
#
loop_
_entity_poly.entity_id
_entity_poly.type
_entity_poly.pdbx_seq_one_letter_code
_entity_poly.pdbx_strand_id
1 'polypeptide(L)'
;MTRTHWLIYICGSLIAFVWEIYQMPFFVSGNLEPYEQTIRCGIASLGDGLILPAAYSLAAINGGRAWFRRGAKIPYAIFFGFGLVVAIAVEIIATSLPSDSLLSWRYSALMPRDPLTGMALIPIAMWTIVPALTILLVRFAQTERN
;
A
#
# COMPACT_ATOMS: atom_id res chain seq x y z
N MET A 1 18.57 1.28 8.35
CA MET A 1 17.32 0.50 8.52
C MET A 1 17.52 -0.61 9.54
N THR A 2 16.52 -0.92 10.38
CA THR A 2 16.59 -2.08 11.31
C THR A 2 15.95 -3.34 10.72
N ARG A 3 16.14 -4.51 11.34
CA ARG A 3 15.48 -5.77 10.94
C ARG A 3 13.96 -5.61 10.74
N THR A 4 13.29 -4.90 11.65
CA THR A 4 11.84 -4.66 11.53
C THR A 4 11.48 -3.87 10.28
N HIS A 5 12.30 -2.89 9.88
CA HIS A 5 12.05 -2.14 8.64
C HIS A 5 12.16 -3.04 7.42
N TRP A 6 13.17 -3.91 7.38
CA TRP A 6 13.33 -4.88 6.31
C TRP A 6 12.18 -5.88 6.24
N LEU A 7 11.73 -6.41 7.38
CA LEU A 7 10.57 -7.30 7.40
C LEU A 7 9.29 -6.60 6.93
N ILE A 8 9.06 -5.35 7.37
CA ILE A 8 7.91 -4.55 6.92
C ILE A 8 7.99 -4.30 5.41
N TYR A 9 9.16 -3.91 4.91
CA TYR A 9 9.39 -3.68 3.48
C TYR A 9 9.12 -4.95 2.67
N ILE A 10 9.78 -6.07 3.00
CA ILE A 10 9.68 -7.31 2.23
C ILE A 10 8.26 -7.89 2.29
N CYS A 11 7.68 -8.05 3.50
CA CYS A 11 6.33 -8.57 3.63
C CYS A 11 5.32 -7.63 2.98
N GLY A 12 5.49 -6.33 3.16
CA GLY A 12 4.67 -5.28 2.56
C GLY A 12 4.66 -5.34 1.05
N SER A 13 5.83 -5.33 0.41
CA SER A 13 5.95 -5.43 -1.05
C SER A 13 5.37 -6.72 -1.61
N LEU A 14 5.54 -7.86 -0.92
CA LEU A 14 5.01 -9.14 -1.39
C LEU A 14 3.47 -9.19 -1.29
N ILE A 15 2.90 -8.72 -0.17
CA ILE A 15 1.45 -8.64 -0.01
C ILE A 15 0.87 -7.62 -0.99
N ALA A 16 1.52 -6.47 -1.15
CA ALA A 16 1.14 -5.45 -2.14
C ALA A 16 1.16 -6.05 -3.55
N PHE A 17 2.15 -6.85 -3.91
CA PHE A 17 2.21 -7.50 -5.23
C PHE A 17 1.04 -8.44 -5.49
N VAL A 18 0.67 -9.25 -4.50
CA VAL A 18 -0.54 -10.09 -4.61
C VAL A 18 -1.78 -9.21 -4.81
N TRP A 19 -1.90 -8.12 -4.03
CA TRP A 19 -3.00 -7.17 -4.16
C TRP A 19 -3.05 -6.52 -5.55
N GLU A 20 -1.91 -6.02 -6.04
CA GLU A 20 -1.75 -5.37 -7.34
C GLU A 20 -2.23 -6.26 -8.49
N ILE A 21 -1.85 -7.54 -8.49
CA ILE A 21 -2.29 -8.50 -9.50
C ILE A 21 -3.82 -8.72 -9.44
N TYR A 22 -4.39 -8.86 -8.24
CA TYR A 22 -5.84 -9.06 -8.11
C TYR A 22 -6.65 -7.80 -8.43
N GLN A 23 -6.09 -6.60 -8.29
CA GLN A 23 -6.81 -5.37 -8.61
C GLN A 23 -6.75 -4.99 -10.10
N MET A 24 -5.93 -5.66 -10.92
CA MET A 24 -5.79 -5.36 -12.35
C MET A 24 -7.12 -5.22 -13.11
N PRO A 25 -8.16 -6.07 -12.90
CA PRO A 25 -9.43 -5.95 -13.62
C PRO A 25 -10.17 -4.61 -13.40
N PHE A 26 -9.85 -3.89 -12.31
CA PHE A 26 -10.45 -2.61 -11.98
C PHE A 26 -9.77 -1.42 -12.67
N PHE A 27 -8.67 -1.66 -13.38
CA PHE A 27 -7.95 -0.65 -14.15
C PHE A 27 -8.01 -0.95 -15.65
N VAL A 28 -7.91 0.09 -16.47
CA VAL A 28 -7.76 -0.07 -17.91
C VAL A 28 -6.31 -0.42 -18.20
N SER A 29 -6.06 -1.65 -18.67
CA SER A 29 -4.72 -2.14 -19.02
C SER A 29 -4.12 -1.44 -20.25
N GLY A 30 -4.96 -0.77 -21.06
CA GLY A 30 -4.52 -0.19 -22.33
C GLY A 30 -3.98 -1.26 -23.29
N ASN A 31 -2.99 -0.89 -24.09
CA ASN A 31 -2.30 -1.79 -25.05
C ASN A 31 -1.09 -2.52 -24.45
N LEU A 32 -1.02 -2.68 -23.13
CA LEU A 32 0.13 -3.30 -22.48
C LEU A 32 0.09 -4.82 -22.62
N GLU A 33 1.24 -5.41 -22.93
CA GLU A 33 1.38 -6.86 -22.88
C GLU A 33 1.30 -7.39 -21.44
N PRO A 34 0.91 -8.66 -21.22
CA PRO A 34 0.77 -9.22 -19.87
C PRO A 34 2.04 -9.11 -19.00
N TYR A 35 3.22 -9.22 -19.61
CA TYR A 35 4.48 -9.09 -18.87
C TYR A 35 4.74 -7.64 -18.45
N GLU A 36 4.37 -6.66 -19.27
CA GLU A 36 4.53 -5.23 -18.96
C GLU A 36 3.61 -4.83 -17.80
N GLN A 37 2.38 -5.35 -17.79
CA GLN A 37 1.45 -5.17 -16.68
C GLN A 37 2.02 -5.75 -15.38
N THR A 38 2.62 -6.95 -15.46
CA THR A 38 3.26 -7.60 -14.30
C THR A 38 4.45 -6.78 -13.78
N ILE A 39 5.28 -6.23 -14.67
CA ILE A 39 6.40 -5.35 -14.28
C ILE A 39 5.88 -4.08 -13.59
N ARG A 40 4.83 -3.45 -14.13
CA ARG A 40 4.22 -2.26 -13.52
C ARG A 40 3.65 -2.56 -12.13
N CYS A 41 2.95 -3.67 -11.97
CA CYS A 41 2.49 -4.15 -10.66
C CYS A 41 3.67 -4.36 -9.71
N GLY A 42 4.78 -4.94 -10.19
CA GLY A 42 6.01 -5.09 -9.42
C GLY A 42 6.58 -3.75 -8.92
N ILE A 43 6.67 -2.75 -9.80
CA ILE A 43 7.16 -1.41 -9.44
C ILE A 43 6.22 -0.74 -8.44
N ALA A 44 4.90 -0.80 -8.67
CA ALA A 44 3.89 -0.25 -7.75
C ALA A 44 4.04 -0.87 -6.35
N SER A 45 4.12 -2.19 -6.29
CA SER A 45 4.27 -2.96 -5.05
C SER A 45 5.53 -2.61 -4.26
N LEU A 46 6.65 -2.37 -4.96
CA LEU A 46 7.88 -1.92 -4.31
C LEU A 46 7.72 -0.49 -3.76
N GLY A 47 7.01 0.38 -4.48
CA GLY A 47 6.64 1.72 -4.02
C GLY A 47 5.80 1.68 -2.75
N ASP A 48 4.74 0.87 -2.71
CA ASP A 48 3.90 0.68 -1.52
C ASP A 48 4.70 0.08 -0.36
N GLY A 49 5.57 -0.88 -0.69
CA GLY A 49 6.55 -1.46 0.21
C GLY A 49 7.44 -0.43 0.89
N LEU A 50 7.83 0.66 0.21
CA LEU A 50 8.64 1.75 0.77
C LEU A 50 7.85 2.71 1.67
N ILE A 51 6.56 2.90 1.39
CA ILE A 51 5.70 3.76 2.20
C ILE A 51 5.47 3.14 3.59
N LEU A 52 5.34 1.82 3.69
CA LEU A 52 5.12 1.11 4.95
C LEU A 52 6.23 1.32 6.01
N PRO A 53 7.53 1.15 5.74
CA PRO A 53 8.59 1.42 6.72
C PRO A 53 8.71 2.92 7.04
N ALA A 54 8.34 3.82 6.12
CA ALA A 54 8.26 5.25 6.40
C ALA A 54 7.13 5.54 7.40
N ALA A 55 5.92 5.02 7.15
CA ALA A 55 4.77 5.11 8.04
C ALA A 55 5.09 4.51 9.43
N TYR A 56 5.78 3.37 9.45
CA TYR A 56 6.22 2.73 10.69
C TYR A 56 7.18 3.60 11.50
N SER A 57 8.13 4.25 10.82
CA SER A 57 9.10 5.16 11.44
C SER A 57 8.39 6.37 12.06
N LEU A 58 7.44 6.94 11.33
CA LEU A 58 6.61 8.06 11.80
C LEU A 58 5.77 7.68 13.02
N ALA A 59 5.13 6.50 13.00
CA ALA A 59 4.38 5.97 14.14
C ALA A 59 5.27 5.72 15.37
N ALA A 60 6.53 5.31 15.15
CA ALA A 60 7.50 5.06 16.21
C ALA A 60 7.95 6.33 16.95
N ILE A 61 7.80 7.52 16.36
CA ILE A 61 8.09 8.79 17.06
C ILE A 61 7.14 8.98 18.25
N ASN A 62 5.87 8.59 18.11
CA ASN A 62 4.85 8.73 19.15
C ASN A 62 4.73 7.50 20.07
N GLY A 63 4.98 6.29 19.55
CA GLY A 63 4.79 5.04 20.28
C GLY A 63 6.06 4.30 20.71
N GLY A 64 7.23 4.83 20.36
CA GLY A 64 8.51 4.12 20.48
C GLY A 64 8.66 2.95 19.50
N ARG A 65 9.83 2.31 19.47
CA ARG A 65 10.16 1.23 18.49
C ARG A 65 9.34 -0.06 18.62
N ALA A 66 8.58 -0.24 19.69
CA ALA A 66 7.75 -1.42 19.94
C ALA A 66 6.25 -1.10 19.97
N TRP A 67 5.84 0.04 19.40
CA TRP A 67 4.46 0.54 19.44
C TRP A 67 3.43 -0.51 18.99
N PHE A 68 3.74 -1.26 17.93
CA PHE A 68 2.86 -2.27 17.33
C PHE A 68 2.70 -3.53 18.20
N ARG A 69 3.49 -3.70 19.26
CA ARG A 69 3.31 -4.79 20.24
C ARG A 69 2.43 -4.38 21.42
N ARG A 70 2.37 -3.08 21.73
CA ARG A 70 1.67 -2.54 22.90
C ARG A 70 0.20 -2.16 22.62
N GLY A 71 -0.29 -2.37 21.39
CA GLY A 71 -1.68 -2.05 21.03
C GLY A 71 -2.00 -0.55 21.05
N ALA A 72 -1.00 0.32 20.88
CA ALA A 72 -1.17 1.77 21.05
C ALA A 72 -1.98 2.38 19.88
N LYS A 73 -3.17 2.93 20.18
CA LYS A 73 -4.13 3.44 19.18
C LYS A 73 -3.57 4.55 18.29
N ILE A 74 -2.85 5.52 18.86
CA ILE A 74 -2.32 6.67 18.12
C ILE A 74 -1.26 6.25 17.07
N PRO A 75 -0.22 5.46 17.42
CA PRO A 75 0.71 4.91 16.43
C PRO A 75 0.05 4.12 15.30
N TYR A 76 -0.99 3.32 15.60
CA TYR A 76 -1.76 2.64 14.55
C TYR A 76 -2.47 3.63 13.64
N ALA A 77 -3.13 4.65 14.20
CA ALA A 77 -3.80 5.68 13.41
C ALA A 77 -2.81 6.44 12.49
N ILE A 78 -1.60 6.76 12.99
CA ILE A 78 -0.54 7.36 12.18
C ILE A 78 -0.08 6.42 11.07
N PHE A 79 0.12 5.14 11.40
CA PHE A 79 0.61 4.13 10.45
C PHE A 79 -0.36 3.93 9.27
N PHE A 80 -1.65 3.72 9.55
CA PHE A 80 -2.67 3.58 8.51
C PHE A 80 -2.98 4.91 7.82
N GLY A 81 -3.10 6.00 8.59
CA GLY A 81 -3.44 7.32 8.07
C GLY A 81 -2.39 7.87 7.12
N PHE A 82 -1.10 7.69 7.41
CA PHE A 82 -0.04 8.14 6.52
C PHE A 82 -0.11 7.45 5.16
N GLY A 83 -0.26 6.13 5.15
CA GLY A 83 -0.42 5.35 3.93
C GLY A 83 -1.64 5.79 3.12
N LEU A 84 -2.78 5.96 3.78
CA LEU A 84 -4.01 6.43 3.14
C LEU A 84 -3.88 7.83 2.53
N VAL A 85 -3.23 8.77 3.22
CA VAL A 85 -2.96 10.11 2.69
C VAL A 85 -2.08 10.06 1.44
N VAL A 86 -1.02 9.24 1.47
CA VAL A 86 -0.15 9.05 0.30
C VAL A 86 -0.94 8.43 -0.85
N ALA A 87 -1.79 7.43 -0.59
CA ALA A 87 -2.65 6.80 -1.58
C ALA A 87 -3.55 7.80 -2.30
N ILE A 88 -4.25 8.64 -1.51
CA ILE A 88 -5.16 9.66 -2.04
C ILE A 88 -4.37 10.67 -2.88
N ALA A 89 -3.21 11.12 -2.41
CA ALA A 89 -2.36 12.04 -3.16
C ALA A 89 -1.91 11.43 -4.50
N VAL A 90 -1.44 10.18 -4.47
CA VAL A 90 -1.01 9.43 -5.66
C VAL A 90 -2.17 9.23 -6.64
N GLU A 91 -3.36 8.87 -6.14
CA GLU A 91 -4.58 8.72 -6.93
C GLU A 91 -4.96 10.03 -7.65
N ILE A 92 -4.99 11.15 -6.94
CA ILE A 92 -5.29 12.47 -7.52
C ILE A 92 -4.26 12.81 -8.61
N ILE A 93 -2.98 12.61 -8.34
CA ILE A 93 -1.91 12.91 -9.30
C ILE A 93 -2.04 12.02 -10.54
N ALA A 94 -2.09 10.70 -10.37
CA ALA A 94 -2.08 9.76 -11.48
C ALA A 94 -3.33 9.82 -12.37
N THR A 95 -4.48 10.17 -11.80
CA THR A 95 -5.71 10.38 -12.56
C THR A 95 -5.72 11.72 -13.29
N SER A 96 -5.01 12.74 -12.76
CA SER A 96 -4.86 14.05 -13.41
C SER A 96 -3.77 14.10 -14.50
N LEU A 97 -2.81 13.16 -14.46
CA LEU A 97 -1.72 13.13 -15.44
C LEU A 97 -2.22 12.79 -16.85
N PRO A 98 -1.56 13.32 -17.90
CA PRO A 98 -1.82 12.96 -19.30
C PRO A 98 -1.76 11.45 -19.52
N SER A 99 -2.65 10.92 -20.36
CA SER A 99 -2.83 9.47 -20.57
C SER A 99 -1.63 8.77 -21.22
N ASP A 100 -0.71 9.53 -21.81
CA ASP A 100 0.58 9.08 -22.35
C ASP A 100 1.68 8.97 -21.29
N SER A 101 1.43 9.46 -20.07
CA SER A 101 2.37 9.32 -18.96
C SER A 101 2.37 7.90 -18.39
N LEU A 102 3.57 7.36 -18.14
CA LEU A 102 3.78 6.03 -17.56
C LEU A 102 3.20 5.87 -16.15
N LEU A 103 3.00 6.97 -15.44
CA LEU A 103 2.45 7.01 -14.08
C LEU A 103 0.95 7.32 -14.06
N SER A 104 0.33 7.50 -15.22
CA SER A 104 -1.12 7.71 -15.31
C SER A 104 -1.86 6.37 -15.36
N TRP A 105 -3.05 6.34 -14.77
CA TRP A 105 -3.98 5.22 -14.93
C TRP A 105 -5.42 5.70 -15.01
N ARG A 106 -6.27 4.82 -15.53
CA ARG A 106 -7.71 5.02 -15.64
C ARG A 106 -8.45 3.82 -15.07
N TYR A 107 -9.55 4.10 -14.41
CA TYR A 107 -10.41 3.07 -13.84
C TYR A 107 -11.29 2.43 -14.91
N SER A 108 -11.45 1.11 -14.84
CA SER A 108 -12.42 0.39 -15.65
C SER A 108 -13.84 0.64 -15.14
N ALA A 109 -14.85 0.19 -15.90
CA ALA A 109 -16.26 0.25 -15.47
C ALA A 109 -16.54 -0.63 -14.25
N LEU A 110 -15.66 -1.59 -13.93
CA LEU A 110 -15.81 -2.47 -12.78
C LEU A 110 -15.37 -1.81 -11.47
N MET A 111 -14.65 -0.69 -11.53
CA MET A 111 -14.09 -0.06 -10.34
C MET A 111 -15.19 0.47 -9.41
N PRO A 112 -15.35 -0.08 -8.19
CA PRO A 112 -16.29 0.48 -7.24
C PRO A 112 -15.77 1.83 -6.75
N ARG A 113 -16.59 2.87 -6.87
CA ARG A 113 -16.28 4.23 -6.45
C ARG A 113 -17.23 4.65 -5.35
N ASP A 114 -16.71 5.43 -4.42
CA ASP A 114 -17.54 6.06 -3.40
C ASP A 114 -18.48 7.09 -4.05
N PRO A 115 -19.80 7.03 -3.80
CA PRO A 115 -20.78 7.91 -4.45
C PRO A 115 -20.68 9.38 -4.01
N LEU A 116 -20.06 9.70 -2.87
CA LEU A 116 -19.91 11.08 -2.40
C LEU A 116 -18.65 11.75 -2.96
N THR A 117 -17.52 11.04 -2.89
CA THR A 117 -16.19 11.58 -3.21
C THR A 117 -15.67 11.15 -4.58
N GLY A 118 -16.27 10.12 -5.18
CA GLY A 118 -15.81 9.53 -6.45
C GLY A 118 -14.51 8.73 -6.32
N MET A 119 -13.96 8.59 -5.11
CA MET A 119 -12.69 7.91 -4.87
C MET A 119 -12.79 6.40 -5.09
N ALA A 120 -11.68 5.83 -5.51
CA ALA A 120 -11.53 4.42 -5.80
C ALA A 120 -11.47 3.56 -4.52
N LEU A 121 -12.45 2.68 -4.31
CA LEU A 121 -12.56 1.90 -3.08
C LEU A 121 -11.50 0.80 -2.95
N ILE A 122 -11.00 0.26 -4.08
CA ILE A 122 -10.00 -0.82 -4.07
C ILE A 122 -8.63 -0.34 -3.52
N PRO A 123 -8.03 0.78 -3.98
CA PRO A 123 -6.86 1.39 -3.36
C PRO A 123 -7.08 1.76 -1.88
N ILE A 124 -8.25 2.28 -1.51
CA ILE A 124 -8.55 2.58 -0.10
C ILE A 124 -8.53 1.29 0.75
N ALA A 125 -9.12 0.21 0.24
CA ALA A 125 -9.12 -1.09 0.90
C ALA A 125 -7.69 -1.66 1.01
N MET A 126 -6.86 -1.47 0.00
CA MET A 126 -5.43 -1.85 0.00
C MET A 126 -4.71 -1.25 1.19
N TRP A 127 -4.87 0.06 1.41
CA TRP A 127 -4.23 0.80 2.50
C TRP A 127 -4.78 0.49 3.89
N THR A 128 -5.79 -0.37 3.97
CA THR A 128 -6.25 -0.97 5.23
C THR A 128 -5.73 -2.40 5.38
N ILE A 129 -5.85 -3.21 4.33
CA ILE A 129 -5.58 -4.66 4.38
C ILE A 129 -4.08 -4.95 4.31
N VAL A 130 -3.35 -4.36 3.37
CA VAL A 130 -1.90 -4.61 3.18
C VAL A 130 -1.09 -4.23 4.42
N PRO A 131 -1.26 -3.05 5.04
CA PRO A 131 -0.50 -2.71 6.25
C PRO A 131 -0.88 -3.59 7.44
N ALA A 132 -2.16 -3.97 7.57
CA ALA A 132 -2.63 -4.85 8.65
C ALA A 132 -2.01 -6.25 8.56
N LEU A 133 -2.05 -6.87 7.38
CA LEU A 133 -1.42 -8.17 7.13
C LEU A 133 0.09 -8.11 7.32
N THR A 134 0.73 -7.02 6.88
CA THR A 134 2.16 -6.82 7.05
C THR A 134 2.55 -6.78 8.53
N ILE A 135 1.84 -6.00 9.36
CA ILE A 135 2.11 -5.95 10.81
C ILE A 135 1.81 -7.32 11.45
N LEU A 136 0.77 -8.04 11.03
CA LEU A 136 0.46 -9.37 11.53
C LEU A 136 1.61 -10.36 11.26
N LEU A 137 2.11 -10.43 10.03
CA LEU A 137 3.22 -11.32 9.66
C LEU A 137 4.53 -10.92 10.36
N VAL A 138 4.81 -9.63 10.47
CA VAL A 138 5.99 -9.13 11.19
C VAL A 138 5.93 -9.49 12.67
N ARG A 139 4.74 -9.44 13.29
CA ARG A 139 4.54 -9.90 14.67
C ARG A 139 4.74 -11.40 14.79
N PHE A 140 4.17 -12.18 13.89
CA PHE A 140 4.32 -13.63 13.84
C PHE A 140 5.81 -14.03 13.75
N ALA A 141 6.53 -13.51 12.76
CA ALA A 141 7.96 -13.79 12.54
C ALA A 141 8.89 -13.35 13.68
N GLN A 142 8.42 -12.47 14.57
CA GLN A 142 9.17 -12.05 15.74
C GLN A 142 8.84 -12.84 17.00
N THR A 143 7.69 -13.51 17.03
CA THR A 143 7.20 -14.27 18.19
C THR A 143 7.98 -15.57 18.36
N GLU A 144 8.32 -16.26 17.26
CA GLU A 144 9.10 -17.51 17.30
C GLU A 144 10.55 -17.37 17.83
N ARG A 145 11.01 -16.14 18.07
CA ARG A 145 12.38 -15.86 18.52
C ARG A 145 12.48 -15.51 20.01
N ASN A 146 11.35 -15.37 20.69
CA ASN A 146 11.29 -15.13 22.14
C ASN A 146 10.92 -16.42 22.86
#